data_AF-A0A6M4PD54-F1
#
_entry.id   AF-A0A6M4PD54-F1
#
_cell.length_a   1.000
_cell.length_b   1.000
_cell.length_c   1.000
_cell.angle_alpha   90.00
_cell.angle_beta   90.00
_cell.angle_gamma   90.00
#
_symmetry.space_group_name_H-M   'P 1'
#
loop_
_entity.id
_entity.type
_entity.pdbx_description
1 polymer ?
#
loop_
_entity_poly.entity_id
_entity_poly.type
_entity_poly.pdbx_seq_one_letter_code
_entity_poly.pdbx_strand_id
1 'polypeptide(L)'
;MKSPASQPPRAEPNEFAGFPSADELAALRAWYEGLGSREAVARYLGDKRHAGASSRGVLSGIRKRLASFARSRHQNDLAVLFVHRSHDRAQQARSVLQAIEVLRTVPAPSPLAGDDIERWFTPRTVKALRAHGIKALADLSVRMVRRRRWWAAIAGLGATSARQIESFFSSHPHLTKRAAELAAVSSQQNMLPWESLVVPHDVDGSQGAFRAPRKTCSLNANNDYEAVQAWLSLHESASTLRAYRKEAERLILWSIMERGRALSSLTVDDAVAYRAFLRRPSPARRWAGPPNRRTSAQWKPFCGPLSARSVSYALSVLGAMFRWLMEHGYVLTNPFSGVKVRGASRTAVLDTSHVFSEGEWAIVRTIADGLEWSYGWEAAAAQRVRFIIDFAYSTGLRASELVGVTLKSVQTDSHDDHWLHLVGKGSKAGKVAMPPLARRALDSYLVQRGLPTTPALWKPEIPLRLELSSTKATLGSLPHACGASCAASSVQQPIKWTPTARHRLQSFDGRRHTGCATPMPPTRWPGEHN
;
A
#
# COMPACT_ATOMS: atom_id res chain seq x y z
N MET A 1 30.33 -34.99 -11.99
CA MET A 1 30.74 -35.06 -10.57
C MET A 1 32.09 -34.36 -10.42
N LYS A 2 32.10 -33.14 -9.85
CA LYS A 2 33.33 -32.45 -9.41
C LYS A 2 33.10 -32.09 -7.95
N SER A 3 33.85 -32.72 -7.06
CA SER A 3 33.82 -32.47 -5.61
C SER A 3 34.26 -31.04 -5.32
N PRO A 4 33.59 -30.29 -4.43
CA PRO A 4 34.06 -28.98 -4.02
C PRO A 4 35.20 -29.13 -3.01
N ALA A 5 36.29 -28.42 -3.27
CA ALA A 5 37.47 -28.35 -2.42
C ALA A 5 37.11 -27.85 -1.01
N SER A 6 37.60 -28.57 -0.01
CA SER A 6 37.53 -28.23 1.42
C SER A 6 38.20 -26.87 1.66
N GLN A 7 37.43 -25.90 2.14
CA GLN A 7 37.97 -24.66 2.70
C GLN A 7 38.82 -24.98 3.94
N PRO A 8 39.98 -24.33 4.13
CA PRO A 8 40.74 -24.48 5.37
C PRO A 8 39.94 -23.91 6.55
N PRO A 9 40.11 -24.44 7.77
CA PRO A 9 39.42 -23.93 8.95
C PRO A 9 39.79 -22.47 9.18
N ARG A 10 38.78 -21.60 9.32
CA ARG A 10 38.96 -20.21 9.74
C ARG A 10 39.61 -20.21 11.11
N ALA A 11 40.73 -19.52 11.26
CA ALA A 11 41.35 -19.29 12.56
C ALA A 11 40.33 -18.63 13.50
N GLU A 12 40.05 -19.29 14.63
CA GLU A 12 39.29 -18.71 15.74
C GLU A 12 39.90 -17.33 16.08
N PRO A 13 39.10 -16.25 16.20
CA PRO A 13 39.62 -14.97 16.62
C PRO A 13 40.23 -15.12 18.02
N ASN A 14 41.54 -14.92 18.14
CA ASN A 14 42.24 -15.04 19.42
C ASN A 14 41.62 -14.07 20.43
N GLU A 15 40.81 -14.59 21.36
CA GLU A 15 40.04 -13.79 22.33
C GLU A 15 40.94 -12.86 23.16
N PHE A 16 42.23 -13.19 23.29
CA PHE A 16 43.22 -12.44 24.05
C PHE A 16 44.16 -11.59 23.18
N ALA A 17 43.83 -11.37 21.90
CA ALA A 17 44.61 -10.48 21.03
C ALA A 17 44.73 -9.07 21.67
N GLY A 18 45.94 -8.70 22.08
CA GLY A 18 46.24 -7.42 22.73
C GLY A 18 46.34 -7.45 24.27
N PHE A 19 46.11 -8.59 24.92
CA PHE A 19 46.41 -8.77 26.34
C PHE A 19 47.93 -8.96 26.54
N PRO A 20 48.57 -8.35 27.56
CA PRO A 20 50.01 -8.54 27.80
C PRO A 20 50.36 -9.99 28.12
N SER A 21 51.56 -10.40 27.72
CA SER A 21 52.11 -11.73 28.01
C SER A 21 52.40 -11.94 29.50
N ALA A 22 52.59 -13.20 29.90
CA ALA A 22 52.90 -13.55 31.29
C ALA A 22 54.15 -12.83 31.82
N ASP A 23 55.20 -12.72 31.00
CA ASP A 23 56.46 -12.05 31.33
C ASP A 23 56.27 -10.53 31.53
N GLU A 24 55.44 -9.90 30.68
CA GLU A 24 55.09 -8.49 30.78
C GLU A 24 54.26 -8.21 32.04
N LEU A 25 53.35 -9.11 32.39
CA LEU A 25 52.59 -9.01 33.62
C LEU A 25 53.50 -9.21 34.84
N ALA A 26 54.40 -10.18 34.84
CA ALA A 26 55.36 -10.42 35.92
C ALA A 26 56.27 -9.20 36.17
N ALA A 27 56.77 -8.57 35.09
CA ALA A 27 57.50 -7.30 35.18
C ALA A 27 56.66 -6.18 35.80
N LEU A 28 55.38 -6.09 35.43
CA LEU A 28 54.46 -5.11 35.99
C LEU A 28 54.16 -5.38 37.47
N ARG A 29 53.93 -6.63 37.87
CA ARG A 29 53.68 -7.02 39.27
C ARG A 29 54.87 -6.66 40.16
N ALA A 30 56.09 -7.05 39.75
CA ALA A 30 57.32 -6.72 40.46
C ALA A 30 57.51 -5.20 40.64
N TRP A 31 57.14 -4.40 39.65
CA TRP A 31 57.18 -2.94 39.75
C TRP A 31 56.15 -2.36 40.74
N TYR A 32 54.97 -2.96 40.86
CA TYR A 32 53.96 -2.57 41.86
C TYR A 32 54.33 -3.01 43.28
N GLU A 33 55.06 -4.12 43.43
CA GLU A 33 55.54 -4.66 44.72
C GLU A 33 56.75 -3.91 45.30
N GLY A 34 57.39 -3.04 44.51
CA GLY A 34 58.39 -2.11 45.01
C GLY A 34 59.66 -2.00 44.17
N LEU A 35 59.92 -2.97 43.28
CA LEU A 35 61.16 -2.98 42.47
C LEU A 35 61.30 -1.72 41.61
N GLY A 36 62.55 -1.33 41.35
CA GLY A 36 62.87 -0.25 40.43
C GLY A 36 62.46 -0.61 38.99
N SER A 37 62.04 0.38 38.18
CA SER A 37 61.59 0.13 36.81
C SER A 37 62.64 -0.55 35.91
N ARG A 38 63.94 -0.26 36.12
CA ARG A 38 65.03 -0.91 35.37
C ARG A 38 65.19 -2.38 35.78
N GLU A 39 65.14 -2.64 37.08
CA GLU A 39 65.32 -3.97 37.66
C GLU A 39 64.16 -4.91 37.29
N ALA A 40 62.91 -4.44 37.41
CA ALA A 40 61.73 -5.22 37.04
C ALA A 40 61.72 -5.61 35.55
N VAL A 41 62.10 -4.69 34.66
CA VAL A 41 62.18 -4.97 33.21
C VAL A 41 63.35 -5.88 32.88
N ALA A 42 64.53 -5.68 33.49
CA ALA A 42 65.68 -6.53 33.24
C ALA A 42 65.43 -7.98 33.69
N ARG A 43 64.82 -8.17 34.86
CA ARG A 43 64.57 -9.49 35.46
C ARG A 43 63.56 -10.34 34.70
N TYR A 44 62.51 -9.74 34.15
CA TYR A 44 61.39 -10.47 33.55
C TYR A 44 61.26 -10.31 32.04
N LEU A 45 61.83 -9.25 31.44
CA LEU A 45 61.75 -8.99 30.00
C LEU A 45 63.10 -9.03 29.28
N GLY A 46 64.23 -9.05 30.00
CA GLY A 46 65.60 -9.33 29.51
C GLY A 46 65.84 -9.00 28.03
N ASP A 47 65.88 -10.05 27.20
CA ASP A 47 66.18 -10.01 25.76
C ASP A 47 64.95 -9.70 24.87
N LYS A 48 63.73 -9.69 25.41
CA LYS A 48 62.47 -9.39 24.70
C LYS A 48 62.19 -7.88 24.60
N ARG A 49 63.09 -7.04 25.11
CA ARG A 49 62.96 -5.57 25.08
C ARG A 49 63.30 -5.04 23.68
N HIS A 50 62.40 -4.26 23.09
CA HIS A 50 62.69 -3.52 21.85
C HIS A 50 63.87 -2.55 22.06
N ALA A 51 64.86 -2.61 21.16
CA ALA A 51 66.03 -1.74 21.18
C ALA A 51 65.61 -0.25 21.22
N GLY A 52 66.05 0.49 22.24
CA GLY A 52 65.76 1.93 22.41
C GLY A 52 64.60 2.30 23.35
N ALA A 53 63.74 1.37 23.79
CA ALA A 53 62.62 1.70 24.68
C ALA A 53 63.08 1.84 26.15
N SER A 54 62.79 2.94 26.84
CA SER A 54 63.14 3.10 28.27
C SER A 54 62.34 2.13 29.16
N SER A 55 62.92 1.62 30.26
CA SER A 55 62.23 0.67 31.15
C SER A 55 60.93 1.24 31.75
N ARG A 56 60.89 2.56 32.01
CA ARG A 56 59.67 3.27 32.41
C ARG A 56 58.63 3.31 31.28
N GLY A 57 59.08 3.52 30.03
CA GLY A 57 58.24 3.50 28.84
C GLY A 57 57.62 2.13 28.57
N VAL A 58 58.36 1.04 28.78
CA VAL A 58 57.86 -0.34 28.65
C VAL A 58 56.72 -0.59 29.63
N LEU A 59 56.90 -0.30 30.93
CA LEU A 59 55.86 -0.48 31.95
C LEU A 59 54.63 0.42 31.69
N SER A 60 54.85 1.67 31.24
CA SER A 60 53.77 2.56 30.81
C SER A 60 53.00 1.99 29.61
N GLY A 61 53.70 1.39 28.63
CA GLY A 61 53.11 0.73 27.48
C GLY A 61 52.26 -0.49 27.85
N ILE A 62 52.73 -1.31 28.80
CA ILE A 62 51.96 -2.45 29.34
C ILE A 62 50.67 -1.94 30.00
N ARG A 63 50.75 -0.92 30.86
CA ARG A 63 49.57 -0.32 31.50
C ARG A 63 48.57 0.27 30.51
N LYS A 64 49.05 0.97 29.46
CA LYS A 64 48.20 1.50 28.39
C LYS A 64 47.49 0.38 27.63
N ARG A 65 48.16 -0.74 27.36
CA ARG A 65 47.55 -1.92 26.74
C ARG A 65 46.48 -2.54 27.63
N LEU A 66 46.73 -2.69 28.94
CA LEU A 66 45.71 -3.16 29.89
C LEU A 66 44.49 -2.23 29.96
N ALA A 67 44.70 -0.92 29.98
CA ALA A 67 43.62 0.06 29.93
C ALA A 67 42.80 -0.04 28.62
N SER A 68 43.48 -0.22 27.48
CA SER A 68 42.83 -0.41 26.18
C SER A 68 42.06 -1.72 26.12
N PHE A 69 42.61 -2.79 26.67
CA PHE A 69 41.97 -4.10 26.74
C PHE A 69 40.72 -4.03 27.62
N ALA A 70 40.81 -3.41 28.80
CA ALA A 70 39.66 -3.20 29.68
C ALA A 70 38.52 -2.43 28.98
N ARG A 71 38.85 -1.35 28.25
CA ARG A 71 37.87 -0.60 27.43
C ARG A 71 37.26 -1.44 26.31
N SER A 72 38.06 -2.30 25.65
CA SER A 72 37.57 -3.22 24.62
C SER A 72 36.56 -4.24 25.16
N ARG A 73 36.60 -4.52 26.48
CA ARG A 73 35.66 -5.39 27.19
C ARG A 73 34.55 -4.63 27.92
N HIS A 74 34.39 -3.32 27.63
CA HIS A 74 33.46 -2.40 28.29
C HIS A 74 33.62 -2.28 29.83
N GLN A 75 34.79 -2.58 30.37
CA GLN A 75 35.12 -2.44 31.78
C GLN A 75 35.85 -1.11 32.05
N ASN A 76 35.13 0.00 31.91
CA ASN A 76 35.71 1.34 32.07
C ASN A 76 36.24 1.60 33.48
N ASP A 77 35.58 1.06 34.51
CA ASP A 77 36.00 1.22 35.90
C ASP A 77 37.39 0.59 36.14
N LEU A 78 37.61 -0.60 35.56
CA LEU A 78 38.92 -1.26 35.60
C LEU A 78 39.96 -0.51 34.75
N ALA A 79 39.55 0.10 33.63
CA ALA A 79 40.46 0.84 32.77
C ALA A 79 41.09 2.06 33.47
N VAL A 80 40.34 2.75 34.34
CA VAL A 80 40.81 3.91 35.10
C VAL A 80 41.95 3.55 36.05
N LEU A 81 41.91 2.34 36.64
CA LEU A 81 42.94 1.85 37.55
C LEU A 81 44.33 1.78 36.91
N PHE A 82 44.42 1.63 35.59
CA PHE A 82 45.71 1.59 34.88
C PHE A 82 46.26 2.99 34.52
N VAL A 83 45.55 4.08 34.82
CA VAL A 83 45.87 5.48 34.42
C VAL A 83 46.18 6.37 35.64
N HIS A 84 46.86 5.86 36.67
CA HIS A 84 47.37 6.66 37.80
C HIS A 84 48.81 7.17 37.59
N ARG A 85 49.30 8.10 38.42
CA ARG A 85 50.70 8.55 38.36
C ARG A 85 51.65 7.50 38.95
N SER A 86 52.91 7.48 38.53
CA SER A 86 53.87 6.45 38.96
C SER A 86 54.20 6.48 40.46
N HIS A 87 54.04 7.61 41.15
CA HIS A 87 54.24 7.71 42.60
C HIS A 87 53.09 7.07 43.40
N ASP A 88 51.86 7.06 42.86
CA ASP A 88 50.69 6.45 43.50
C ASP A 88 50.69 4.91 43.43
N ARG A 89 51.76 4.31 42.88
CA ARG A 89 51.82 2.86 42.59
C ARG A 89 51.58 1.99 43.82
N ALA A 90 52.09 2.38 44.98
CA ALA A 90 51.96 1.60 46.21
C ALA A 90 50.50 1.56 46.70
N GLN A 91 49.78 2.68 46.58
CA GLN A 91 48.37 2.79 46.95
C GLN A 91 47.47 2.00 46.00
N GLN A 92 47.79 1.99 44.70
CA GLN A 92 46.99 1.36 43.65
C GLN A 92 47.36 -0.12 43.39
N ALA A 93 48.45 -0.62 43.98
CA ALA A 93 49.01 -1.94 43.68
C ALA A 93 47.99 -3.08 43.82
N ARG A 94 47.27 -3.16 44.96
CA ARG A 94 46.27 -4.22 45.18
C ARG A 94 45.14 -4.16 44.15
N SER A 95 44.57 -2.98 43.93
CA SER A 95 43.47 -2.77 42.99
C SER A 95 43.86 -3.09 41.54
N VAL A 96 45.09 -2.73 41.13
CA VAL A 96 45.60 -3.02 39.79
C VAL A 96 45.86 -4.52 39.61
N LEU A 97 46.46 -5.19 40.58
CA LEU A 97 46.70 -6.64 40.51
C LEU A 97 45.38 -7.43 40.47
N GLN A 98 44.40 -7.04 41.28
CA GLN A 98 43.06 -7.63 41.24
C GLN A 98 42.36 -7.36 39.89
N ALA A 99 42.48 -6.14 39.35
CA ALA A 99 41.93 -5.81 38.03
C ALA A 99 42.55 -6.65 36.90
N ILE A 100 43.85 -6.95 36.98
CA ILE A 100 44.51 -7.85 36.01
C ILE A 100 43.92 -9.26 36.07
N GLU A 101 43.70 -9.82 37.26
CA GLU A 101 43.09 -11.16 37.38
C GLU A 101 41.64 -11.19 36.90
N VAL A 102 40.86 -10.15 37.18
CA VAL A 102 39.50 -10.01 36.65
C VAL A 102 39.51 -9.91 35.13
N LEU A 103 40.39 -9.10 34.54
CA LEU A 103 40.47 -8.94 33.08
C LEU A 103 40.90 -10.23 32.34
N ARG A 104 41.57 -11.17 33.01
CA ARG A 104 41.92 -12.48 32.44
C ARG A 104 40.72 -13.38 32.22
N THR A 105 39.64 -13.20 32.98
CA THR A 105 38.46 -14.09 32.96
C THR A 105 37.23 -13.44 32.33
N VAL A 106 37.22 -12.11 32.18
CA VAL A 106 36.14 -11.41 31.48
C VAL A 106 36.12 -11.88 30.02
N PRO A 107 34.97 -12.32 29.47
CA PRO A 107 34.83 -12.68 28.05
C PRO A 107 34.72 -11.43 27.16
N ALA A 108 34.84 -11.60 25.84
CA ALA A 108 34.50 -10.53 24.91
C ALA A 108 32.99 -10.23 25.03
N PRO A 109 32.59 -8.96 25.16
CA PRO A 109 31.18 -8.63 25.23
C PRO A 109 30.50 -9.02 23.92
N SER A 110 29.41 -9.77 24.00
CA SER A 110 28.58 -10.10 22.85
C SER A 110 27.47 -9.05 22.71
N PRO A 111 27.27 -8.44 21.54
CA PRO A 111 26.23 -7.45 21.36
C PRO A 111 24.84 -8.06 21.44
N LEU A 112 23.96 -7.40 22.21
CA LEU A 112 22.55 -7.72 22.33
C LEU A 112 21.71 -6.67 21.60
N ALA A 113 20.55 -7.07 21.08
CA ALA A 113 19.71 -6.16 20.29
C ALA A 113 19.23 -4.92 21.09
N GLY A 114 19.05 -5.05 22.40
CA GLY A 114 18.66 -3.95 23.29
C GLY A 114 19.80 -3.03 23.71
N ASP A 115 21.05 -3.32 23.32
CA ASP A 115 22.19 -2.50 23.74
C ASP A 115 22.13 -1.10 23.13
N ASP A 116 22.56 -0.11 23.93
CA ASP A 116 22.77 1.25 23.46
C ASP A 116 23.89 1.29 22.42
N ILE A 117 23.65 2.01 21.33
CA ILE A 117 24.60 2.21 20.24
C ILE A 117 25.92 2.87 20.69
N GLU A 118 25.91 3.62 21.79
CA GLU A 118 27.09 4.29 22.35
C GLU A 118 28.15 3.31 22.86
N ARG A 119 27.75 2.08 23.21
CA ARG A 119 28.69 1.04 23.64
C ARG A 119 29.52 0.51 22.48
N TRP A 120 29.00 0.57 21.26
CA TRP A 120 29.55 -0.17 20.11
C TRP A 120 30.12 0.72 19.00
N PHE A 121 29.71 1.99 18.93
CA PHE A 121 30.12 2.90 17.85
C PHE A 121 30.77 4.18 18.35
N THR A 122 31.48 4.87 17.46
CA THR A 122 32.20 6.11 17.79
C THR A 122 31.25 7.25 18.17
N PRO A 123 31.65 8.20 19.06
CA PRO A 123 30.78 9.29 19.51
C PRO A 123 30.18 10.13 18.37
N ARG A 124 30.95 10.35 17.30
CA ARG A 124 30.49 11.06 16.10
C ARG A 124 29.34 10.32 15.40
N THR A 125 29.48 9.02 15.26
CA THR A 125 28.46 8.14 14.65
C THR A 125 27.21 8.09 15.51
N VAL A 126 27.37 7.92 16.83
CA VAL A 126 26.29 7.89 17.82
C VAL A 126 25.49 9.19 17.81
N LYS A 127 26.17 10.35 17.77
CA LYS A 127 25.50 11.66 17.69
C LYS A 127 24.60 11.76 16.44
N ALA A 128 25.09 11.32 15.28
CA ALA A 128 24.31 11.32 14.04
C ALA A 128 23.11 10.36 14.11
N LEU A 129 23.29 9.17 14.68
CA LEU A 129 22.22 8.17 14.84
C LEU A 129 21.14 8.62 15.83
N ARG A 130 21.52 9.17 16.99
CA ARG A 130 20.58 9.66 18.02
C ARG A 130 19.76 10.85 17.52
N ALA A 131 20.33 11.72 16.69
CA ALA A 131 19.59 12.81 16.06
C ALA A 131 18.42 12.33 15.17
N HIS A 132 18.48 11.09 14.70
CA HIS A 132 17.43 10.43 13.91
C HIS A 132 16.62 9.40 14.75
N GLY A 133 16.67 9.51 16.08
CA GLY A 133 15.87 8.68 17.00
C GLY A 133 16.37 7.25 17.18
N ILE A 134 17.54 6.90 16.66
CA ILE A 134 18.12 5.55 16.77
C ILE A 134 18.93 5.49 18.07
N LYS A 135 18.53 4.65 19.01
CA LYS A 135 19.17 4.54 20.34
C LYS A 135 19.71 3.14 20.62
N ALA A 136 19.09 2.11 20.07
CA ALA A 136 19.50 0.73 20.27
C ALA A 136 20.00 0.05 18.97
N LEU A 137 20.79 -1.02 19.12
CA LEU A 137 21.19 -1.88 18.00
C LEU A 137 19.98 -2.46 17.24
N ALA A 138 18.87 -2.73 17.93
CA ALA A 138 17.61 -3.16 17.34
C ALA A 138 17.04 -2.14 16.33
N ASP A 139 16.99 -0.86 16.70
CA ASP A 139 16.47 0.22 15.83
C ASP A 139 17.26 0.29 14.51
N LEU A 140 18.58 0.14 14.64
CA LEU A 140 19.50 0.17 13.51
C LEU A 140 19.35 -1.07 12.63
N SER A 141 19.23 -2.26 13.22
CA SER A 141 19.02 -3.52 12.49
C SER A 141 17.75 -3.52 11.65
N VAL A 142 16.63 -3.01 12.20
CA VAL A 142 15.34 -2.89 11.48
C VAL A 142 15.49 -1.93 10.30
N ARG A 143 16.19 -0.82 10.48
CA ARG A 143 16.41 0.17 9.42
C ARG A 143 17.30 -0.37 8.29
N MET A 144 18.35 -1.11 8.64
CA MET A 144 19.26 -1.75 7.68
C MET A 144 18.55 -2.79 6.82
N VAL A 145 17.71 -3.63 7.41
CA VAL A 145 16.96 -4.64 6.64
C VAL A 145 15.95 -4.00 5.68
N ARG A 146 15.33 -2.89 6.07
CA ARG A 146 14.29 -2.24 5.26
C ARG A 146 14.83 -1.44 4.07
N ARG A 147 16.13 -1.11 4.00
CA ARG A 147 16.66 -0.14 3.01
C ARG A 147 18.06 -0.48 2.48
N ARG A 148 18.22 -0.48 1.14
CA ARG A 148 19.53 -0.67 0.46
C ARG A 148 20.57 0.44 0.68
N ARG A 149 20.18 1.61 1.20
CA ARG A 149 21.07 2.74 1.58
C ARG A 149 20.54 3.44 2.84
N TRP A 150 20.37 2.67 3.91
CA TRP A 150 19.73 3.09 5.16
C TRP A 150 20.34 4.35 5.80
N TRP A 151 21.61 4.63 5.50
CA TRP A 151 22.41 5.76 5.99
C TRP A 151 22.26 7.06 5.20
N ALA A 152 21.75 7.03 3.96
CA ALA A 152 21.76 8.18 3.06
C ALA A 152 20.94 9.39 3.58
N ALA A 153 19.89 9.12 4.36
CA ALA A 153 19.03 10.14 4.96
C ALA A 153 19.54 10.65 6.33
N ILE A 154 20.62 10.08 6.86
CA ILE A 154 21.15 10.42 8.19
C ILE A 154 22.24 11.48 8.02
N ALA A 155 21.87 12.74 8.23
CA ALA A 155 22.82 13.86 8.20
C ALA A 155 23.98 13.60 9.17
N GLY A 156 25.22 13.65 8.66
CA GLY A 156 26.43 13.40 9.44
C GLY A 156 26.95 11.94 9.42
N LEU A 157 26.23 11.01 8.78
CA LEU A 157 26.65 9.62 8.60
C LEU A 157 27.08 9.36 7.15
N GLY A 158 28.40 9.29 6.91
CA GLY A 158 28.96 9.04 5.58
C GLY A 158 29.03 7.55 5.19
N ALA A 159 29.28 7.29 3.91
CA ALA A 159 29.38 5.93 3.37
C ALA A 159 30.43 5.05 4.08
N THR A 160 31.52 5.66 4.57
CA THR A 160 32.58 4.95 5.29
C THR A 160 32.12 4.48 6.66
N SER A 161 31.45 5.34 7.44
CA SER A 161 30.88 4.96 8.74
C SER A 161 29.77 3.93 8.58
N ALA A 162 28.97 4.04 7.52
CA ALA A 162 27.96 3.04 7.20
C ALA A 162 28.56 1.66 6.90
N ARG A 163 29.65 1.60 6.12
CA ARG A 163 30.37 0.35 5.86
C ARG A 163 30.96 -0.27 7.13
N GLN A 164 31.43 0.54 8.07
CA GLN A 164 31.91 0.04 9.38
C GLN A 164 30.77 -0.59 10.19
N ILE A 165 29.60 0.04 10.21
CA ILE A 165 28.41 -0.49 10.86
C ILE A 165 27.96 -1.79 10.17
N GLU A 166 27.92 -1.81 8.84
CA GLU A 166 27.59 -3.02 8.07
C GLU A 166 28.55 -4.17 8.33
N SER A 167 29.85 -3.89 8.45
CA SER A 167 30.86 -4.87 8.86
C SER A 167 30.58 -5.42 10.25
N PHE A 168 30.19 -4.57 11.21
CA PHE A 168 29.83 -4.99 12.57
C PHE A 168 28.59 -5.91 12.60
N PHE A 169 27.55 -5.60 11.82
CA PHE A 169 26.37 -6.48 11.75
C PHE A 169 26.64 -7.76 10.95
N SER A 170 27.59 -7.73 10.01
CA SER A 170 28.02 -8.93 9.27
C SER A 170 28.76 -9.93 10.16
N SER A 171 29.51 -9.45 11.16
CA SER A 171 30.14 -10.31 12.18
C SER A 171 29.16 -10.78 13.27
N HIS A 172 27.95 -10.21 13.33
CA HIS A 172 26.92 -10.56 14.32
C HIS A 172 25.55 -10.85 13.67
N PRO A 173 25.41 -11.94 12.89
CA PRO A 173 24.18 -12.21 12.12
C PRO A 173 22.92 -12.39 12.98
N HIS A 174 23.05 -12.76 14.26
CA HIS A 174 21.92 -12.92 15.17
C HIS A 174 21.15 -11.62 15.40
N LEU A 175 21.82 -10.46 15.32
CA LEU A 175 21.20 -9.15 15.49
C LEU A 175 20.27 -8.78 14.33
N THR A 176 20.60 -9.20 13.10
CA THR A 176 19.81 -8.89 11.90
C THR A 176 18.73 -9.91 11.62
N LYS A 177 18.94 -11.19 12.00
CA LYS A 177 18.00 -12.28 11.70
C LYS A 177 16.57 -12.03 12.23
N ARG A 178 16.44 -11.67 13.51
CA ARG A 178 15.13 -11.41 14.15
C ARG A 178 14.47 -10.15 13.61
N ALA A 179 15.26 -9.12 13.30
CA ALA A 179 14.77 -7.91 12.63
C ALA A 179 14.30 -8.19 11.20
N ALA A 180 14.95 -9.11 10.49
CA ALA A 180 14.56 -9.53 9.16
C ALA A 180 13.31 -10.40 9.15
N GLU A 181 13.15 -11.31 10.11
CA GLU A 181 11.93 -12.08 10.31
C GLU A 181 10.74 -11.15 10.61
N LEU A 182 10.90 -10.19 11.52
CA LEU A 182 9.86 -9.19 11.84
C LEU A 182 9.57 -8.25 10.66
N ALA A 183 10.59 -7.80 9.93
CA ALA A 183 10.42 -6.97 8.75
C ALA A 183 9.72 -7.73 7.61
N ALA A 184 10.01 -9.02 7.42
CA ALA A 184 9.33 -9.87 6.45
C ALA A 184 7.84 -10.00 6.78
N VAL A 185 7.48 -10.26 8.03
CA VAL A 185 6.08 -10.34 8.50
C VAL A 185 5.36 -8.99 8.34
N SER A 186 5.99 -7.87 8.72
CA SER A 186 5.40 -6.53 8.61
C SER A 186 5.24 -6.07 7.14
N SER A 187 6.19 -6.40 6.26
CA SER A 187 6.13 -6.10 4.82
C SER A 187 5.08 -6.92 4.05
N GLN A 188 4.57 -7.99 4.66
CA GLN A 188 3.57 -8.86 4.05
C GLN A 188 2.13 -8.37 4.29
N GLN A 189 1.85 -7.51 5.28
CA GLN A 189 0.46 -7.39 5.76
C GLN A 189 -0.29 -6.06 5.57
N ASN A 190 0.30 -4.86 5.61
CA ASN A 190 -0.56 -3.66 5.69
C ASN A 190 -0.64 -2.85 4.40
N MET A 191 -1.56 -3.25 3.51
CA MET A 191 -2.16 -2.29 2.59
C MET A 191 -3.24 -1.53 3.33
N LEU A 192 -2.95 -0.26 3.60
CA LEU A 192 -3.91 0.62 4.26
C LEU A 192 -4.63 1.46 3.21
N PRO A 193 -5.97 1.61 3.32
CA PRO A 193 -6.70 2.59 2.54
C PRO A 193 -6.16 4.01 2.78
N TRP A 194 -6.42 4.90 1.84
CA TRP A 194 -6.07 6.32 1.85
C TRP A 194 -6.34 6.98 3.21
N GLU A 195 -7.53 6.74 3.80
CA GLU A 195 -7.98 7.37 5.04
C GLU A 195 -7.16 6.95 6.27
N SER A 196 -6.43 5.83 6.19
CA SER A 196 -5.60 5.29 7.28
C SER A 196 -4.12 5.20 6.89
N LEU A 197 -3.75 5.73 5.72
CA LEU A 197 -2.41 5.64 5.20
C LEU A 197 -1.49 6.61 5.95
N VAL A 198 -0.53 6.07 6.68
CA VAL A 198 0.57 6.84 7.27
C VAL A 198 1.80 6.64 6.41
N VAL A 199 2.19 7.68 5.68
CA VAL A 199 3.34 7.62 4.77
C VAL A 199 4.63 7.87 5.56
N PRO A 200 5.65 6.99 5.48
CA PRO A 200 6.94 7.22 6.12
C PRO A 200 7.61 8.50 5.61
N HIS A 201 8.21 9.29 6.50
CA HIS A 201 8.77 10.61 6.18
C HIS A 201 9.85 10.62 5.08
N ASP A 202 10.53 9.50 4.83
CA ASP A 202 11.53 9.38 3.77
C ASP A 202 10.94 9.24 2.36
N VAL A 203 9.68 8.82 2.26
CA VAL A 203 8.95 8.60 1.01
C VAL A 203 7.66 9.41 0.96
N ASP A 204 7.50 10.37 1.86
CA ASP A 204 6.36 11.28 1.91
C ASP A 204 6.40 12.34 0.80
N GLY A 205 7.55 12.51 0.14
CA GLY A 205 7.75 13.50 -0.92
C GLY A 205 8.09 14.89 -0.41
N SER A 206 8.31 15.06 0.89
CA SER A 206 8.81 16.32 1.45
C SER A 206 10.14 16.75 0.82
N GLN A 207 10.97 15.78 0.41
CA GLN A 207 12.24 15.96 -0.30
C GLN A 207 12.25 15.25 -1.66
N GLY A 208 11.11 15.24 -2.38
CA GLY A 208 10.98 14.58 -3.67
C GLY A 208 11.96 15.10 -4.72
N ALA A 209 12.47 14.21 -5.58
CA ALA A 209 13.50 14.54 -6.57
C ALA A 209 13.02 15.54 -7.64
N PHE A 210 11.73 15.48 -7.99
CA PHE A 210 11.09 16.40 -8.93
C PHE A 210 10.12 17.35 -8.21
N ARG A 211 10.29 17.53 -6.90
CA ARG A 211 9.53 18.52 -6.15
C ARG A 211 10.05 19.92 -6.49
N ALA A 212 9.14 20.82 -6.85
CA ALA A 212 9.49 22.20 -7.11
C ALA A 212 9.84 22.95 -5.80
N PRO A 213 10.64 24.03 -5.87
CA PRO A 213 10.96 24.83 -4.69
C PRO A 213 9.71 25.34 -3.96
N ARG A 214 9.69 25.28 -2.63
CA ARG A 214 8.56 25.74 -1.80
C ARG A 214 8.08 27.15 -2.13
N LYS A 215 9.00 28.05 -2.52
CA LYS A 215 8.70 29.45 -2.83
C LYS A 215 7.84 29.62 -4.10
N THR A 216 7.85 28.66 -5.01
CA THR A 216 7.06 28.68 -6.25
C THR A 216 5.75 27.89 -6.12
N CYS A 217 5.59 27.13 -5.03
CA CYS A 217 4.42 26.29 -4.80
C CYS A 217 3.29 27.13 -4.20
N SER A 218 2.14 27.19 -4.89
CA SER A 218 0.97 27.91 -4.38
C SER A 218 0.16 27.10 -3.35
N LEU A 219 0.52 25.83 -3.13
CA LEU A 219 -0.14 24.93 -2.17
C LEU A 219 0.53 25.00 -0.81
N ASN A 220 -0.27 24.96 0.26
CA ASN A 220 0.21 24.80 1.64
C ASN A 220 0.68 23.36 1.97
N ALA A 221 0.65 22.46 0.98
CA ALA A 221 0.98 21.05 1.15
C ALA A 221 2.48 20.82 1.43
N ASN A 222 2.77 20.08 2.50
CA ASN A 222 4.12 19.80 2.96
C ASN A 222 4.73 18.52 2.40
N ASN A 223 3.89 17.59 1.98
CA ASN A 223 4.22 16.26 1.45
C ASN A 223 3.25 15.89 0.30
N ASP A 224 3.51 14.78 -0.39
CA ASP A 224 2.77 14.36 -1.58
C ASP A 224 1.31 14.03 -1.26
N TYR A 225 1.09 13.43 -0.08
CA TYR A 225 -0.24 13.04 0.38
C TYR A 225 -1.15 14.27 0.55
N GLU A 226 -0.66 15.32 1.20
CA GLU A 226 -1.37 16.60 1.36
C GLU A 226 -1.64 17.29 0.03
N ALA A 227 -0.69 17.22 -0.92
CA ALA A 227 -0.85 17.85 -2.23
C ALA A 227 -1.93 17.16 -3.07
N VAL A 228 -1.95 15.82 -3.05
CA VAL A 228 -2.99 15.04 -3.71
C VAL A 228 -4.34 15.23 -3.01
N GLN A 229 -4.37 15.34 -1.68
CA GLN A 229 -5.59 15.64 -0.94
C GLN A 229 -6.18 17.01 -1.34
N ALA A 230 -5.33 18.02 -1.52
CA ALA A 230 -5.75 19.32 -2.03
C ALA A 230 -6.37 19.19 -3.43
N TRP A 231 -5.74 18.45 -4.35
CA TRP A 231 -6.30 18.18 -5.67
C TRP A 231 -7.66 17.45 -5.62
N LEU A 232 -7.80 16.46 -4.72
CA LEU A 232 -9.04 15.71 -4.55
C LEU A 232 -10.18 16.60 -4.04
N SER A 233 -9.89 17.59 -3.19
CA SER A 233 -10.90 18.51 -2.64
C SER A 233 -11.56 19.43 -3.67
N LEU A 234 -10.98 19.57 -4.88
CA LEU A 234 -11.57 20.35 -5.98
C LEU A 234 -12.84 19.72 -6.57
N HIS A 235 -13.09 18.44 -6.31
CA HIS A 235 -14.13 17.68 -6.98
C HIS A 235 -15.39 17.56 -6.12
N GLU A 236 -16.46 18.25 -6.51
CA GLU A 236 -17.72 18.29 -5.76
C GLU A 236 -18.48 16.95 -5.80
N SER A 237 -18.42 16.23 -6.92
CA SER A 237 -19.14 14.94 -7.03
C SER A 237 -18.44 13.85 -6.21
N ALA A 238 -19.14 13.33 -5.21
CA ALA A 238 -18.70 12.18 -4.41
C ALA A 238 -18.34 10.95 -5.27
N SER A 239 -18.97 10.78 -6.45
CA SER A 239 -18.63 9.69 -7.37
C SER A 239 -17.27 9.87 -8.02
N THR A 240 -16.98 11.08 -8.53
CA THR A 240 -15.69 11.45 -9.13
C THR A 240 -14.58 11.42 -8.08
N LEU A 241 -14.83 12.00 -6.90
CA LEU A 241 -13.86 12.00 -5.80
C LEU A 241 -13.47 10.56 -5.41
N ARG A 242 -14.45 9.66 -5.24
CA ARG A 242 -14.16 8.24 -4.95
C ARG A 242 -13.35 7.57 -6.05
N ALA A 243 -13.67 7.84 -7.32
CA ALA A 243 -12.95 7.26 -8.45
C ALA A 243 -11.50 7.78 -8.53
N TYR A 244 -11.30 9.09 -8.36
CA TYR A 244 -9.99 9.72 -8.45
C TYR A 244 -9.10 9.36 -7.26
N ARG A 245 -9.65 9.40 -6.04
CA ARG A 245 -8.96 8.94 -4.83
C ARG A 245 -8.49 7.50 -4.97
N LYS A 246 -9.33 6.62 -5.51
CA LYS A 246 -8.96 5.21 -5.75
C LYS A 246 -7.76 5.07 -6.69
N GLU A 247 -7.68 5.85 -7.76
CA GLU A 247 -6.51 5.76 -8.67
C GLU A 247 -5.26 6.41 -8.07
N ALA A 248 -5.40 7.53 -7.33
CA ALA A 248 -4.30 8.17 -6.62
C ALA A 248 -3.74 7.28 -5.50
N GLU A 249 -4.61 6.66 -4.71
CA GLU A 249 -4.28 5.68 -3.67
C GLU A 249 -3.45 4.51 -4.22
N ARG A 250 -3.90 3.93 -5.33
CA ARG A 250 -3.17 2.83 -5.98
C ARG A 250 -1.75 3.25 -6.38
N LEU A 251 -1.59 4.47 -6.90
CA LEU A 251 -0.28 4.96 -7.30
C LEU A 251 0.63 5.19 -6.10
N ILE A 252 0.16 5.88 -5.05
CA ILE A 252 0.96 6.16 -3.84
C ILE A 252 1.38 4.86 -3.16
N LEU A 253 0.46 3.91 -3.00
CA LEU A 253 0.79 2.61 -2.42
C LEU A 253 1.86 1.92 -3.27
N TRP A 254 1.72 1.93 -4.59
CA TRP A 254 2.67 1.28 -5.49
C TRP A 254 4.05 1.95 -5.47
N SER A 255 4.10 3.29 -5.48
CA SER A 255 5.38 4.02 -5.46
C SER A 255 6.14 3.75 -4.17
N ILE A 256 5.45 3.73 -3.04
CA ILE A 256 6.07 3.48 -1.73
C ILE A 256 6.50 2.01 -1.62
N MET A 257 5.60 1.06 -1.92
CA MET A 257 5.84 -0.35 -1.62
C MET A 257 6.73 -1.06 -2.65
N GLU A 258 6.56 -0.77 -3.94
CA GLU A 258 7.29 -1.46 -5.02
C GLU A 258 8.53 -0.68 -5.47
N ARG A 259 8.49 0.67 -5.41
CA ARG A 259 9.63 1.51 -5.82
C ARG A 259 10.42 2.09 -4.65
N GLY A 260 9.86 2.16 -3.45
CA GLY A 260 10.48 2.85 -2.32
C GLY A 260 10.70 4.33 -2.60
N ARG A 261 9.78 4.95 -3.38
CA ARG A 261 9.88 6.34 -3.84
C ARG A 261 8.62 7.12 -3.48
N ALA A 262 8.84 8.39 -3.17
CA ALA A 262 7.81 9.40 -3.15
C ALA A 262 7.16 9.57 -4.53
N LEU A 263 5.91 10.02 -4.55
CA LEU A 263 5.16 10.32 -5.78
C LEU A 263 5.83 11.47 -6.56
N SER A 264 6.34 12.49 -5.87
CA SER A 264 7.14 13.58 -6.46
C SER A 264 8.56 13.18 -6.91
N SER A 265 8.94 11.91 -6.76
CA SER A 265 10.21 11.34 -7.26
C SER A 265 10.02 10.37 -8.43
N LEU A 266 8.81 10.22 -8.95
CA LEU A 266 8.51 9.29 -10.04
C LEU A 266 9.03 9.78 -11.38
N THR A 267 9.65 8.90 -12.15
CA THR A 267 10.11 9.15 -13.52
C THR A 267 9.14 8.58 -14.57
N VAL A 268 9.40 8.88 -15.85
CA VAL A 268 8.67 8.27 -16.97
C VAL A 268 8.84 6.73 -16.97
N ASP A 269 10.01 6.21 -16.61
CA ASP A 269 10.23 4.76 -16.47
C ASP A 269 9.35 4.14 -15.37
N ASP A 270 9.18 4.87 -14.25
CA ASP A 270 8.27 4.45 -13.19
C ASP A 270 6.82 4.42 -13.70
N ALA A 271 6.39 5.41 -14.50
CA ALA A 271 5.06 5.43 -15.09
C ALA A 271 4.82 4.28 -16.10
N VAL A 272 5.82 3.94 -16.92
CA VAL A 272 5.77 2.78 -17.82
C VAL A 272 5.66 1.48 -17.04
N ALA A 273 6.42 1.34 -15.96
CA ALA A 273 6.34 0.18 -15.08
C ALA A 273 5.00 0.10 -14.35
N TYR A 274 4.46 1.22 -13.88
CA TYR A 274 3.14 1.26 -13.28
C TYR A 274 2.04 0.84 -14.27
N ARG A 275 2.10 1.30 -15.52
CA ARG A 275 1.19 0.84 -16.60
C ARG A 275 1.23 -0.68 -16.76
N ALA A 276 2.43 -1.29 -16.76
CA ALA A 276 2.58 -2.74 -16.85
C ALA A 276 2.02 -3.43 -15.60
N PHE A 277 2.30 -2.89 -14.42
CA PHE A 277 1.80 -3.36 -13.14
C PHE A 277 0.26 -3.35 -13.06
N LEU A 278 -0.41 -2.30 -13.55
CA LEU A 278 -1.88 -2.25 -13.55
C LEU A 278 -2.53 -3.41 -14.33
N ARG A 279 -1.85 -3.89 -15.39
CA ARG A 279 -2.30 -5.07 -16.16
C ARG A 279 -2.05 -6.38 -15.43
N ARG A 280 -1.06 -6.43 -14.54
CA ARG A 280 -0.68 -7.63 -13.77
C ARG A 280 -0.11 -7.23 -12.41
N PRO A 281 -0.96 -6.93 -11.41
CA PRO A 281 -0.51 -6.54 -10.08
C PRO A 281 0.23 -7.71 -9.42
N SER A 282 1.52 -7.54 -9.14
CA SER A 282 2.39 -8.59 -8.58
C SER A 282 3.11 -8.08 -7.33
N PRO A 283 3.20 -8.88 -6.24
CA PRO A 283 2.58 -10.20 -6.05
C PRO A 283 1.05 -10.13 -5.92
N ALA A 284 0.32 -11.02 -6.60
CA ALA A 284 -1.15 -10.98 -6.65
C ALA A 284 -1.79 -11.04 -5.26
N ARG A 285 -1.29 -11.91 -4.35
CA ARG A 285 -1.79 -12.03 -2.97
C ARG A 285 -1.70 -10.73 -2.17
N ARG A 286 -0.71 -9.89 -2.49
CA ARG A 286 -0.51 -8.61 -1.81
C ARG A 286 -1.49 -7.58 -2.33
N TRP A 287 -1.64 -7.47 -3.66
CA TRP A 287 -2.30 -6.35 -4.34
C TRP A 287 -3.75 -6.60 -4.76
N ALA A 288 -4.11 -7.86 -5.03
CA ALA A 288 -5.38 -8.25 -5.59
C ALA A 288 -6.11 -9.26 -4.70
N GLY A 289 -7.42 -9.05 -4.50
CA GLY A 289 -8.26 -9.93 -3.72
C GLY A 289 -9.75 -9.73 -4.01
N PRO A 290 -10.64 -10.52 -3.40
CA PRO A 290 -12.08 -10.30 -3.52
C PRO A 290 -12.46 -8.90 -2.99
N PRO A 291 -13.56 -8.31 -3.48
CA PRO A 291 -14.07 -7.04 -2.95
C PRO A 291 -14.28 -7.13 -1.43
N ASN A 292 -13.72 -6.18 -0.68
CA ASN A 292 -13.84 -6.13 0.77
C ASN A 292 -14.08 -4.69 1.24
N ARG A 293 -14.61 -4.53 2.45
CA ARG A 293 -14.82 -3.21 3.08
C ARG A 293 -13.47 -2.54 3.30
N ARG A 294 -13.39 -1.22 3.13
CA ARG A 294 -12.13 -0.46 3.31
C ARG A 294 -11.58 -0.55 4.75
N THR A 295 -12.46 -0.67 5.74
CA THR A 295 -12.09 -0.85 7.16
C THR A 295 -11.59 -2.26 7.49
N SER A 296 -11.67 -3.21 6.55
CA SER A 296 -11.25 -4.60 6.77
C SER A 296 -9.75 -4.75 6.60
N ALA A 297 -9.10 -5.52 7.48
CA ALA A 297 -7.69 -5.88 7.34
C ALA A 297 -7.40 -6.71 6.07
N GLN A 298 -8.42 -7.35 5.50
CA GLN A 298 -8.29 -8.11 4.26
C GLN A 298 -8.49 -7.24 3.01
N TRP A 299 -8.67 -5.93 3.16
CA TRP A 299 -8.87 -5.02 2.04
C TRP A 299 -7.65 -5.01 1.10
N LYS A 300 -7.96 -4.91 -0.20
CA LYS A 300 -6.98 -4.84 -1.29
C LYS A 300 -7.36 -3.74 -2.28
N PRO A 301 -6.37 -3.02 -2.85
CA PRO A 301 -6.61 -1.93 -3.79
C PRO A 301 -7.07 -2.40 -5.18
N PHE A 302 -6.82 -3.67 -5.54
CA PHE A 302 -7.28 -4.27 -6.79
C PHE A 302 -8.22 -5.46 -6.55
N CYS A 303 -9.23 -5.60 -7.41
CA CYS A 303 -10.06 -6.80 -7.49
C CYS A 303 -9.66 -7.64 -8.71
N GLY A 304 -8.35 -7.79 -8.91
CA GLY A 304 -7.74 -8.46 -10.07
C GLY A 304 -7.11 -7.52 -11.10
N PRO A 305 -6.54 -8.09 -12.19
CA PRO A 305 -5.98 -7.35 -13.31
C PRO A 305 -6.94 -6.34 -13.96
N LEU A 306 -6.44 -5.17 -14.35
CA LEU A 306 -7.24 -4.16 -15.05
C LEU A 306 -7.30 -4.40 -16.56
N SER A 307 -8.46 -4.16 -17.17
CA SER A 307 -8.63 -4.12 -18.62
C SER A 307 -7.90 -2.94 -19.25
N ALA A 308 -7.59 -2.99 -20.55
CA ALA A 308 -6.90 -1.90 -21.25
C ALA A 308 -7.64 -0.54 -21.12
N ARG A 309 -8.98 -0.56 -21.12
CA ARG A 309 -9.82 0.64 -20.91
C ARG A 309 -9.65 1.19 -19.50
N SER A 310 -9.70 0.34 -18.47
CA SER A 310 -9.53 0.77 -17.08
C SER A 310 -8.11 1.26 -16.79
N VAL A 311 -7.09 0.65 -17.39
CA VAL A 311 -5.70 1.15 -17.32
C VAL A 311 -5.61 2.53 -17.96
N SER A 312 -6.19 2.72 -19.15
CA SER A 312 -6.18 4.03 -19.82
C SER A 312 -6.89 5.10 -18.98
N TYR A 313 -8.03 4.76 -18.38
CA TYR A 313 -8.74 5.66 -17.46
C TYR A 313 -7.85 6.05 -16.27
N ALA A 314 -7.24 5.07 -15.60
CA ALA A 314 -6.37 5.32 -14.45
C ALA A 314 -5.21 6.26 -14.80
N LEU A 315 -4.53 6.02 -15.93
CA LEU A 315 -3.44 6.87 -16.39
C LEU A 315 -3.91 8.28 -16.78
N SER A 316 -5.09 8.43 -17.38
CA SER A 316 -5.66 9.75 -17.68
C SER A 316 -5.95 10.57 -16.41
N VAL A 317 -6.51 9.92 -15.38
CA VAL A 317 -6.77 10.56 -14.07
C VAL A 317 -5.46 10.99 -13.43
N LEU A 318 -4.46 10.11 -13.39
CA LEU A 318 -3.14 10.44 -12.83
C LEU A 318 -2.43 11.54 -13.63
N GLY A 319 -2.52 11.50 -14.96
CA GLY A 319 -1.99 12.55 -15.82
C GLY A 319 -2.68 13.90 -15.63
N ALA A 320 -3.96 13.94 -15.28
CA ALA A 320 -4.68 15.16 -14.90
C ALA A 320 -4.24 15.67 -13.53
N MET A 321 -4.10 14.77 -12.54
CA MET A 321 -3.58 15.10 -11.21
C MET A 321 -2.19 15.74 -11.29
N PHE A 322 -1.24 15.11 -12.00
CA PHE A 322 0.10 15.66 -12.14
C PHE A 322 0.15 16.97 -12.93
N ARG A 323 -0.74 17.17 -13.93
CA ARG A 323 -0.85 18.47 -14.61
C ARG A 323 -1.25 19.57 -13.64
N TRP A 324 -2.28 19.34 -12.83
CA TRP A 324 -2.70 20.30 -11.82
C TRP A 324 -1.60 20.59 -10.79
N LEU A 325 -0.89 19.55 -10.32
CA LEU A 325 0.24 19.72 -9.41
C LEU A 325 1.41 20.51 -10.04
N MET A 326 1.64 20.39 -11.36
CA MET A 326 2.62 21.22 -12.06
C MET A 326 2.14 22.68 -12.18
N GLU A 327 0.88 22.89 -12.55
CA GLU A 327 0.27 24.22 -12.69
C GLU A 327 0.35 25.02 -11.39
N HIS A 328 0.21 24.36 -10.24
CA HIS A 328 0.36 24.96 -8.91
C HIS A 328 1.79 24.94 -8.35
N GLY A 329 2.78 24.57 -9.18
CA GLY A 329 4.19 24.62 -8.82
C GLY A 329 4.60 23.65 -7.72
N TYR A 330 3.92 22.50 -7.58
CA TYR A 330 4.24 21.47 -6.60
C TYR A 330 5.27 20.46 -7.11
N VAL A 331 5.11 19.98 -8.34
CA VAL A 331 6.08 19.12 -9.05
C VAL A 331 6.56 19.78 -10.34
N LEU A 332 7.78 19.45 -10.76
CA LEU A 332 8.41 20.00 -11.97
C LEU A 332 8.02 19.25 -13.25
N THR A 333 7.66 17.98 -13.13
CA THR A 333 7.43 17.10 -14.29
C THR A 333 6.24 16.18 -14.08
N ASN A 334 5.53 15.86 -15.17
CA ASN A 334 4.49 14.84 -15.18
C ASN A 334 5.02 13.52 -15.76
N PRO A 335 5.24 12.48 -14.94
CA PRO A 335 5.79 11.20 -15.41
C PRO A 335 4.82 10.44 -16.31
N PHE A 336 3.52 10.75 -16.27
CA PHE A 336 2.47 10.12 -17.08
C PHE A 336 2.25 10.81 -18.42
N SER A 337 2.93 11.94 -18.68
CA SER A 337 2.88 12.60 -19.97
C SER A 337 3.38 11.67 -21.08
N GLY A 338 2.58 11.45 -22.13
CA GLY A 338 2.95 10.60 -23.26
C GLY A 338 2.80 9.09 -23.06
N VAL A 339 2.39 8.61 -21.88
CA VAL A 339 2.19 7.17 -21.64
C VAL A 339 0.90 6.67 -22.30
N LYS A 340 1.02 6.04 -23.48
CA LYS A 340 -0.12 5.50 -24.24
C LYS A 340 -0.47 4.06 -23.82
N VAL A 341 -1.75 3.68 -23.93
CA VAL A 341 -2.23 2.31 -23.67
C VAL A 341 -2.71 1.68 -24.97
N ARG A 342 -1.97 0.67 -25.48
CA ARG A 342 -2.42 -0.11 -26.65
C ARG A 342 -3.68 -0.91 -26.30
N GLY A 343 -4.67 -0.87 -27.20
CA GLY A 343 -5.95 -1.58 -27.05
C GLY A 343 -7.05 -0.80 -26.29
N ALA A 344 -6.79 0.42 -25.82
CA ALA A 344 -7.80 1.25 -25.16
C ALA A 344 -8.79 1.90 -26.15
N SER A 345 -8.39 2.04 -27.42
CA SER A 345 -9.13 2.74 -28.49
C SER A 345 -10.10 1.87 -29.29
N ARG A 346 -10.45 0.66 -28.83
CA ARG A 346 -11.70 0.08 -29.32
C ARG A 346 -12.81 0.89 -28.68
N THR A 347 -13.20 1.97 -29.37
CA THR A 347 -14.54 2.52 -29.29
C THR A 347 -15.43 1.35 -29.65
N ALA A 348 -15.84 0.57 -28.66
CA ALA A 348 -17.02 -0.24 -28.83
C ALA A 348 -18.10 0.80 -29.15
N VAL A 349 -18.50 0.85 -30.43
CA VAL A 349 -19.89 1.12 -30.78
C VAL A 349 -20.69 0.41 -29.70
N LEU A 350 -21.54 1.15 -28.96
CA LEU A 350 -22.34 0.62 -27.84
C LEU A 350 -22.67 -0.83 -28.14
N ASP A 351 -22.06 -1.74 -27.38
CA ASP A 351 -22.11 -3.16 -27.72
C ASP A 351 -23.56 -3.61 -27.55
N THR A 352 -24.31 -3.62 -28.65
CA THR A 352 -25.73 -3.94 -28.67
C THR A 352 -25.97 -5.42 -28.36
N SER A 353 -24.91 -6.23 -28.24
CA SER A 353 -25.00 -7.61 -27.74
C SER A 353 -25.42 -7.70 -26.27
N HIS A 354 -25.43 -6.59 -25.53
CA HIS A 354 -25.95 -6.51 -24.17
C HIS A 354 -27.43 -6.09 -24.08
N VAL A 355 -28.13 -5.93 -25.21
CA VAL A 355 -29.58 -5.74 -25.21
C VAL A 355 -30.24 -7.11 -25.15
N PHE A 356 -31.18 -7.30 -24.21
CA PHE A 356 -31.96 -8.53 -24.15
C PHE A 356 -32.74 -8.70 -25.46
N SER A 357 -32.61 -9.87 -26.07
CA SER A 357 -33.55 -10.28 -27.11
C SER A 357 -34.97 -10.36 -26.54
N GLU A 358 -35.98 -10.32 -27.41
CA GLU A 358 -37.38 -10.42 -26.98
C GLU A 358 -37.64 -11.69 -26.15
N GLY A 359 -37.03 -12.82 -26.52
CA GLY A 359 -37.12 -14.07 -25.78
C GLY A 359 -36.43 -14.02 -24.41
N GLU A 360 -35.23 -13.45 -24.32
CA GLU A 360 -34.53 -13.28 -23.02
C GLU A 360 -35.31 -12.33 -22.10
N TRP A 361 -35.88 -11.27 -22.67
CA TRP A 361 -36.73 -10.35 -21.93
C TRP A 361 -38.00 -11.03 -21.40
N ALA A 362 -38.65 -11.86 -22.23
CA ALA A 362 -39.80 -12.65 -21.81
C ALA A 362 -39.45 -13.55 -20.61
N ILE A 363 -38.30 -14.22 -20.64
CA ILE A 363 -37.82 -15.05 -19.51
C ILE A 363 -37.60 -14.19 -18.26
N VAL A 364 -36.94 -13.05 -18.38
CA VAL A 364 -36.72 -12.11 -17.25
C VAL A 364 -38.05 -11.69 -16.64
N ARG A 365 -39.06 -11.37 -17.47
CA ARG A 365 -40.40 -11.01 -17.00
C ARG A 365 -41.13 -12.17 -16.34
N THR A 366 -41.11 -13.36 -16.93
CA THR A 366 -41.72 -14.55 -16.31
C THR A 366 -41.12 -14.83 -14.92
N ILE A 367 -39.81 -14.70 -14.76
CA ILE A 367 -39.16 -14.85 -13.45
C ILE A 367 -39.60 -13.73 -12.51
N ALA A 368 -39.61 -12.48 -12.97
CA ALA A 368 -40.05 -11.34 -12.18
C ALA A 368 -41.51 -11.53 -11.69
N ASP A 369 -42.41 -11.99 -12.56
CA ASP A 369 -43.81 -12.33 -12.28
C ASP A 369 -43.95 -13.52 -11.33
N GLY A 370 -42.96 -14.41 -11.28
CA GLY A 370 -42.92 -15.50 -10.30
C GLY A 370 -42.41 -15.11 -8.91
N LEU A 371 -41.67 -13.99 -8.76
CA LEU A 371 -40.94 -13.66 -7.52
C LEU A 371 -41.81 -13.62 -6.26
N GLU A 372 -43.03 -13.10 -6.36
CA GLU A 372 -43.95 -13.01 -5.21
C GLU A 372 -44.36 -14.37 -4.64
N TRP A 373 -44.34 -15.42 -5.47
CA TRP A 373 -44.79 -16.77 -5.12
C TRP A 373 -43.63 -17.77 -5.00
N SER A 374 -42.39 -17.30 -5.16
CA SER A 374 -41.20 -18.16 -5.22
C SER A 374 -40.00 -17.51 -4.52
N TYR A 375 -38.98 -18.31 -4.19
CA TYR A 375 -37.71 -17.83 -3.62
C TYR A 375 -37.82 -17.02 -2.31
N GLY A 376 -38.96 -17.06 -1.61
CA GLY A 376 -39.16 -16.45 -0.29
C GLY A 376 -39.19 -14.91 -0.28
N TRP A 377 -39.59 -14.27 -1.38
CA TRP A 377 -39.68 -12.81 -1.45
C TRP A 377 -40.93 -12.27 -0.75
N GLU A 378 -40.80 -11.13 -0.09
CA GLU A 378 -41.95 -10.34 0.36
C GLU A 378 -42.67 -9.73 -0.86
N ALA A 379 -43.99 -9.74 -0.86
CA ALA A 379 -44.81 -9.24 -1.98
C ALA A 379 -44.42 -7.82 -2.40
N ALA A 380 -44.25 -6.91 -1.44
CA ALA A 380 -43.83 -5.53 -1.68
C ALA A 380 -42.45 -5.43 -2.38
N ALA A 381 -41.51 -6.33 -2.04
CA ALA A 381 -40.19 -6.37 -2.65
C ALA A 381 -40.24 -6.89 -4.09
N ALA A 382 -41.02 -7.94 -4.33
CA ALA A 382 -41.24 -8.51 -5.66
C ALA A 382 -41.90 -7.50 -6.61
N GLN A 383 -42.99 -6.85 -6.16
CA GLN A 383 -43.70 -5.80 -6.89
C GLN A 383 -42.79 -4.63 -7.28
N ARG A 384 -41.93 -4.18 -6.35
CA ARG A 384 -40.95 -3.11 -6.62
C ARG A 384 -39.94 -3.51 -7.69
N VAL A 385 -39.46 -4.76 -7.67
CA VAL A 385 -38.51 -5.24 -8.67
C VAL A 385 -39.16 -5.32 -10.05
N ARG A 386 -40.38 -5.86 -10.16
CA ARG A 386 -41.16 -5.87 -11.41
C ARG A 386 -41.28 -4.47 -12.00
N PHE A 387 -41.74 -3.51 -11.18
CA PHE A 387 -41.82 -2.11 -11.58
C PHE A 387 -40.49 -1.55 -12.07
N ILE A 388 -39.39 -1.73 -11.32
CA ILE A 388 -38.08 -1.21 -11.71
C ILE A 388 -37.62 -1.79 -13.04
N ILE A 389 -37.84 -3.09 -13.27
CA ILE A 389 -37.46 -3.80 -14.50
C ILE A 389 -38.23 -3.22 -15.69
N ASP A 390 -39.57 -3.19 -15.62
CA ASP A 390 -40.42 -2.69 -16.72
C ASP A 390 -40.21 -1.20 -16.98
N PHE A 391 -40.10 -0.40 -15.92
CA PHE A 391 -39.93 1.05 -16.02
C PHE A 391 -38.53 1.43 -16.55
N ALA A 392 -37.47 0.76 -16.10
CA ALA A 392 -36.12 1.03 -16.61
C ALA A 392 -35.95 0.56 -18.06
N TYR A 393 -36.54 -0.58 -18.42
CA TYR A 393 -36.53 -1.08 -19.80
C TYR A 393 -37.24 -0.13 -20.77
N SER A 394 -38.40 0.38 -20.39
CA SER A 394 -39.21 1.26 -21.24
C SER A 394 -38.68 2.70 -21.34
N THR A 395 -37.99 3.21 -20.33
CA THR A 395 -37.51 4.61 -20.29
C THR A 395 -36.03 4.77 -20.61
N GLY A 396 -35.23 3.70 -20.52
CA GLY A 396 -33.78 3.74 -20.76
C GLY A 396 -33.00 4.54 -19.72
N LEU A 397 -33.62 4.86 -18.57
CA LEU A 397 -32.99 5.66 -17.52
C LEU A 397 -31.81 4.95 -16.87
N ARG A 398 -30.77 5.72 -16.52
CA ARG A 398 -29.69 5.18 -15.69
C ARG A 398 -30.22 4.91 -14.29
N ALA A 399 -29.65 3.90 -13.63
CA ALA A 399 -30.02 3.56 -12.25
C ALA A 399 -29.93 4.76 -11.29
N SER A 400 -28.93 5.64 -11.46
CA SER A 400 -28.78 6.86 -10.65
C SER A 400 -29.83 7.92 -10.93
N GLU A 401 -30.32 8.01 -12.17
CA GLU A 401 -31.38 8.94 -12.55
C GLU A 401 -32.69 8.45 -11.91
N LEU A 402 -33.02 7.17 -12.07
CA LEU A 402 -34.23 6.54 -11.52
C LEU A 402 -34.34 6.61 -9.98
N VAL A 403 -33.23 6.71 -9.23
CA VAL A 403 -33.30 6.86 -7.75
C VAL A 403 -33.82 8.24 -7.35
N GLY A 404 -33.51 9.28 -8.12
CA GLY A 404 -33.88 10.66 -7.79
C GLY A 404 -35.25 11.10 -8.32
N VAL A 405 -35.97 10.21 -9.01
CA VAL A 405 -37.25 10.56 -9.65
C VAL A 405 -38.40 10.48 -8.65
N THR A 406 -39.18 11.56 -8.55
CA THR A 406 -40.42 11.63 -7.75
C THR A 406 -41.64 11.74 -8.64
N LEU A 407 -42.85 11.56 -8.11
CA LEU A 407 -44.08 11.71 -8.88
C LEU A 407 -44.23 13.10 -9.53
N LYS A 408 -43.67 14.16 -8.93
CA LYS A 408 -43.64 15.52 -9.51
C LYS A 408 -42.91 15.62 -10.85
N SER A 409 -41.96 14.72 -11.10
CA SER A 409 -41.15 14.72 -12.32
C SER A 409 -41.93 14.28 -13.56
N VAL A 410 -43.07 13.61 -13.36
CA VAL A 410 -43.93 13.14 -14.42
C VAL A 410 -44.85 14.29 -14.82
N GLN A 411 -44.72 14.75 -16.05
CA GLN A 411 -45.53 15.83 -16.60
C GLN A 411 -46.20 15.36 -17.89
N THR A 412 -47.46 15.72 -18.04
CA THR A 412 -48.19 15.54 -19.28
C THR A 412 -48.14 16.85 -20.05
N ASP A 413 -47.82 16.80 -21.33
CA ASP A 413 -47.85 18.00 -22.18
C ASP A 413 -49.26 18.24 -22.77
N SER A 414 -49.38 19.27 -23.60
CA SER A 414 -50.64 19.66 -24.24
C SER A 414 -51.18 18.64 -25.26
N HIS A 415 -50.37 17.67 -25.67
CA HIS A 415 -50.73 16.60 -26.61
C HIS A 415 -51.00 15.27 -25.91
N ASP A 416 -51.15 15.29 -24.57
CA ASP A 416 -51.33 14.13 -23.71
C ASP A 416 -50.11 13.17 -23.68
N ASP A 417 -48.95 13.63 -24.15
CA ASP A 417 -47.71 12.86 -24.06
C ASP A 417 -47.11 13.00 -22.65
N HIS A 418 -46.69 11.87 -22.07
CA HIS A 418 -46.07 11.84 -20.76
C HIS A 418 -44.55 11.95 -20.85
N TRP A 419 -43.99 12.77 -19.96
CA TRP A 419 -42.57 13.08 -19.91
C TRP A 419 -42.01 13.01 -18.50
N LEU A 420 -40.76 12.58 -18.40
CA LEU A 420 -39.98 12.55 -17.17
C LEU A 420 -38.94 13.67 -17.18
N HIS A 421 -39.08 14.61 -16.26
CA HIS A 421 -38.12 15.69 -16.02
C HIS A 421 -37.11 15.26 -14.96
N LEU A 422 -35.83 15.18 -15.33
CA LEU A 422 -34.78 14.65 -14.47
C LEU A 422 -33.50 15.48 -14.54
N VAL A 423 -32.67 15.34 -13.52
CA VAL A 423 -31.35 15.95 -13.48
C VAL A 423 -30.31 14.88 -13.80
N GLY A 424 -29.74 14.94 -15.00
CA GLY A 424 -28.77 13.99 -15.51
C GLY A 424 -27.34 14.26 -15.02
N LYS A 425 -26.38 13.48 -15.55
CA LYS A 425 -24.95 13.61 -15.23
C LYS A 425 -24.45 15.04 -15.43
N GLY A 426 -23.86 15.63 -14.38
CA GLY A 426 -23.36 17.01 -14.39
C GLY A 426 -24.41 18.06 -14.03
N SER A 427 -25.47 17.67 -13.31
CA SER A 427 -26.55 18.55 -12.88
C SER A 427 -27.33 19.21 -14.02
N LYS A 428 -27.30 18.62 -15.22
CA LYS A 428 -28.02 19.14 -16.38
C LYS A 428 -29.46 18.63 -16.37
N ALA A 429 -30.41 19.55 -16.49
CA ALA A 429 -31.81 19.18 -16.69
C ALA A 429 -31.95 18.41 -18.02
N GLY A 430 -32.64 17.28 -17.96
CA GLY A 430 -32.97 16.42 -19.08
C GLY A 430 -34.45 16.07 -19.06
N LYS A 431 -34.99 15.77 -20.23
CA LYS A 431 -36.37 15.32 -20.44
C LYS A 431 -36.33 14.00 -21.18
N VAL A 432 -37.03 12.99 -20.67
CA VAL A 432 -37.12 11.66 -21.28
C VAL A 432 -38.59 11.35 -21.53
N ALA A 433 -38.92 10.83 -22.71
CA ALA A 433 -40.28 10.41 -23.02
C ALA A 433 -40.67 9.26 -22.10
N MET A 434 -41.92 9.24 -21.62
CA MET A 434 -42.50 8.14 -20.86
C MET A 434 -43.48 7.40 -21.78
N PRO A 435 -43.07 6.29 -22.41
CA PRO A 435 -43.97 5.52 -23.28
C PRO A 435 -45.15 4.93 -22.51
N PRO A 436 -46.24 4.54 -23.18
CA PRO A 436 -47.41 3.92 -22.54
C PRO A 436 -47.09 2.66 -21.72
N LEU A 437 -46.02 1.94 -22.06
CA LEU A 437 -45.52 0.80 -21.25
C LEU A 437 -44.97 1.25 -19.89
N ALA A 438 -44.20 2.34 -19.86
CA ALA A 438 -43.67 2.93 -18.63
C ALA A 438 -44.80 3.46 -17.74
N ARG A 439 -45.80 4.12 -18.36
CA ARG A 439 -46.98 4.62 -17.66
C ARG A 439 -47.79 3.48 -17.02
N ARG A 440 -48.08 2.40 -17.77
CA ARG A 440 -48.76 1.22 -17.24
C ARG A 440 -48.01 0.56 -16.09
N ALA A 441 -46.69 0.46 -16.19
CA ALA A 441 -45.86 -0.08 -15.11
C ALA A 441 -45.97 0.79 -13.85
N LEU A 442 -45.95 2.12 -14.00
CA LEU A 442 -46.12 3.07 -12.89
C LEU A 442 -47.51 2.94 -12.25
N ASP A 443 -48.58 2.95 -13.04
CA ASP A 443 -49.95 2.86 -12.52
C ASP A 443 -50.16 1.54 -11.76
N SER A 444 -49.70 0.41 -12.32
CA SER A 444 -49.78 -0.90 -11.66
C SER A 444 -49.04 -0.90 -10.32
N TYR A 445 -47.86 -0.27 -10.27
CA TYR A 445 -47.07 -0.18 -9.06
C TYR A 445 -47.72 0.73 -8.00
N LEU A 446 -48.33 1.84 -8.40
CA LEU A 446 -49.06 2.73 -7.48
C LEU A 446 -50.26 2.00 -6.87
N VAL A 447 -51.04 1.26 -7.68
CA VAL A 447 -52.17 0.45 -7.19
C VAL A 447 -51.70 -0.61 -6.19
N GLN A 448 -50.63 -1.36 -6.52
CA GLN A 448 -50.04 -2.37 -5.61
C GLN A 448 -49.58 -1.78 -4.28
N ARG A 449 -49.30 -0.47 -4.25
CA ARG A 449 -48.82 0.25 -3.08
C ARG A 449 -49.90 1.08 -2.40
N GLY A 450 -51.16 0.96 -2.83
CA GLY A 450 -52.31 1.66 -2.26
C GLY A 450 -52.30 3.17 -2.52
N LEU A 451 -51.64 3.62 -3.59
CA LEU A 451 -51.55 5.03 -3.98
C LEU A 451 -52.46 5.33 -5.17
N PRO A 452 -52.97 6.58 -5.29
CA PRO A 452 -53.80 6.97 -6.41
C PRO A 452 -53.00 6.99 -7.73
N THR A 453 -53.61 6.55 -8.82
CA THR A 453 -53.02 6.59 -10.18
C THR A 453 -53.29 7.91 -10.90
N THR A 454 -54.21 8.73 -10.40
CA THR A 454 -54.56 10.04 -10.96
C THR A 454 -53.52 11.10 -10.57
N PRO A 455 -52.85 11.77 -11.54
CA PRO A 455 -51.81 12.77 -11.26
C PRO A 455 -52.23 13.89 -10.30
N ALA A 456 -53.49 14.35 -10.37
CA ALA A 456 -54.02 15.40 -9.51
C ALA A 456 -54.06 15.01 -8.00
N LEU A 457 -54.05 13.71 -7.69
CA LEU A 457 -54.09 13.19 -6.34
C LEU A 457 -52.70 12.76 -5.83
N TRP A 458 -51.66 12.93 -6.65
CA TRP A 458 -50.30 12.54 -6.27
C TRP A 458 -49.72 13.49 -5.24
N LYS A 459 -49.09 12.91 -4.21
CA LYS A 459 -48.19 13.68 -3.34
C LYS A 459 -46.86 13.86 -4.09
N PRO A 460 -46.46 15.10 -4.42
CA PRO A 460 -45.36 15.37 -5.36
C PRO A 460 -43.98 14.90 -4.89
N GLU A 461 -43.80 14.76 -3.58
CA GLU A 461 -42.54 14.38 -2.93
C GLU A 461 -42.30 12.87 -2.92
N ILE A 462 -43.32 12.06 -3.25
CA ILE A 462 -43.19 10.61 -3.21
C ILE A 462 -42.17 10.16 -4.27
N PRO A 463 -41.09 9.45 -3.88
CA PRO A 463 -40.17 8.86 -4.84
C PRO A 463 -40.85 7.75 -5.63
N LEU A 464 -40.54 7.63 -6.92
CA LEU A 464 -41.06 6.55 -7.77
C LEU A 464 -40.66 5.17 -7.25
N ARG A 465 -39.53 5.07 -6.55
CA ARG A 465 -39.18 3.88 -5.76
C ARG A 465 -39.66 4.08 -4.34
N LEU A 466 -40.76 3.44 -3.98
CA LEU A 466 -41.20 3.47 -2.60
C LEU A 466 -40.28 2.60 -1.74
N GLU A 467 -39.92 3.10 -0.56
CA GLU A 467 -39.15 2.34 0.42
C GLU A 467 -39.95 1.12 0.87
N LEU A 468 -39.25 0.00 1.08
CA LEU A 468 -39.86 -1.18 1.70
C LEU A 468 -39.95 -0.91 3.19
N SER A 469 -41.02 -0.22 3.62
CA SER A 469 -41.35 -0.19 5.03
C SER A 469 -41.66 -1.62 5.47
N SER A 470 -40.94 -2.15 6.46
CA SER A 470 -41.33 -3.41 7.07
C SER A 470 -42.70 -3.19 7.71
N THR A 471 -43.72 -3.82 7.15
CA THR A 471 -45.09 -3.59 7.61
C THR A 471 -45.30 -4.31 8.94
N LYS A 472 -45.11 -3.61 10.06
CA LYS A 472 -46.05 -3.65 11.18
C LYS A 472 -46.74 -2.30 11.21
N ALA A 473 -47.89 -2.25 10.55
CA ALA A 473 -48.77 -1.10 10.62
C ALA A 473 -49.40 -1.05 12.01
N THR A 474 -49.11 0.02 12.76
CA THR A 474 -50.07 0.61 13.68
C THR A 474 -50.45 1.95 13.07
N LEU A 475 -51.74 2.17 12.86
CA LEU A 475 -52.27 3.47 12.44
C LEU A 475 -51.85 4.55 13.45
N GLY A 476 -51.40 5.69 12.95
CA GLY A 476 -51.40 6.95 13.70
C GLY A 476 -50.13 7.78 13.60
N SER A 477 -50.27 8.95 12.95
CA SER A 477 -49.42 10.15 13.04
C SER A 477 -48.12 10.23 12.20
N LEU A 478 -48.07 11.31 11.42
CA LEU A 478 -46.87 12.03 10.96
C LEU A 478 -47.03 13.48 11.48
N PRO A 479 -45.98 14.34 11.51
CA PRO A 479 -44.55 14.06 11.40
C PRO A 479 -43.72 14.80 12.48
N HIS A 480 -42.50 14.31 12.77
CA HIS A 480 -41.41 15.21 13.13
C HIS A 480 -40.10 14.81 12.45
N ALA A 481 -39.45 15.85 11.90
CA ALA A 481 -38.18 15.78 11.23
C ALA A 481 -37.05 15.46 12.22
N CYS A 482 -36.13 14.59 11.81
CA CYS A 482 -34.74 14.67 12.26
C CYS A 482 -33.82 14.05 11.20
N GLY A 483 -32.76 14.75 10.87
CA GLY A 483 -31.77 14.34 9.88
C GLY A 483 -30.78 13.30 10.40
N ALA A 484 -29.83 12.99 9.51
CA ALA A 484 -28.61 12.21 9.70
C ALA A 484 -28.71 10.67 9.53
N SER A 485 -28.10 10.23 8.42
CA SER A 485 -26.98 9.27 8.42
C SER A 485 -27.05 8.10 9.40
N CYS A 486 -27.32 6.89 8.91
CA CYS A 486 -26.42 5.71 9.00
C CYS A 486 -27.10 4.40 8.55
N ALA A 487 -26.26 3.46 8.14
CA ALA A 487 -26.49 2.01 8.10
C ALA A 487 -27.34 1.40 6.95
N ALA A 488 -26.76 1.38 5.74
CA ALA A 488 -26.98 0.24 4.85
C ALA A 488 -25.96 -0.87 5.19
N SER A 489 -26.33 -1.78 6.09
CA SER A 489 -25.64 -3.05 6.31
C SER A 489 -26.65 -4.16 6.59
N SER A 490 -26.38 -5.33 6.00
CA SER A 490 -27.26 -6.50 5.85
C SER A 490 -28.27 -6.32 4.70
N VAL A 491 -28.39 -7.18 3.69
CA VAL A 491 -28.05 -8.60 3.53
C VAL A 491 -27.50 -8.78 2.10
N GLN A 492 -26.27 -9.25 1.96
CA GLN A 492 -25.73 -9.77 0.70
C GLN A 492 -25.19 -11.17 1.00
N GLN A 493 -26.07 -12.16 0.92
CA GLN A 493 -25.67 -13.56 0.75
C GLN A 493 -25.34 -13.74 -0.75
N PRO A 494 -24.12 -14.15 -1.11
CA PRO A 494 -23.82 -14.49 -2.50
C PRO A 494 -24.47 -15.83 -2.86
N ILE A 495 -25.34 -15.83 -3.87
CA ILE A 495 -25.81 -17.05 -4.53
C ILE A 495 -24.59 -17.74 -5.13
N LYS A 496 -24.14 -18.84 -4.52
CA LYS A 496 -23.11 -19.73 -5.08
C LYS A 496 -23.78 -20.61 -6.13
N TRP A 497 -23.49 -20.38 -7.41
CA TRP A 497 -23.81 -21.33 -8.46
C TRP A 497 -22.77 -22.47 -8.43
N THR A 498 -23.21 -23.69 -8.12
CA THR A 498 -22.40 -24.90 -8.31
C THR A 498 -22.48 -25.37 -9.77
N PRO A 499 -21.39 -25.86 -10.37
CA PRO A 499 -21.35 -26.25 -11.78
C PRO A 499 -21.80 -27.71 -11.94
N THR A 500 -23.12 -27.98 -11.85
CA THR A 500 -23.65 -29.31 -12.17
C THR A 500 -25.05 -29.25 -12.78
N ALA A 501 -25.16 -28.69 -13.99
CA ALA A 501 -26.32 -28.91 -14.86
C ALA A 501 -25.95 -28.56 -16.32
N ARG A 502 -24.93 -29.25 -16.85
CA ARG A 502 -24.59 -29.20 -18.27
C ARG A 502 -24.63 -30.62 -18.85
N HIS A 503 -25.77 -31.30 -18.68
CA HIS A 503 -26.10 -32.55 -19.39
C HIS A 503 -27.60 -32.85 -19.22
N ARG A 504 -28.42 -32.26 -20.10
CA ARG A 504 -29.71 -32.79 -20.57
C ARG A 504 -30.28 -31.78 -21.53
N LEU A 505 -29.95 -31.95 -22.81
CA LEU A 505 -30.69 -31.54 -24.01
C LEU A 505 -29.84 -32.01 -25.21
N GLN A 506 -29.65 -33.33 -25.28
CA GLN A 506 -29.16 -34.04 -26.46
C GLN A 506 -29.96 -35.34 -26.52
N SER A 507 -31.10 -35.30 -27.22
CA SER A 507 -31.78 -36.47 -27.78
C SER A 507 -33.08 -36.02 -28.45
N PHE A 508 -32.98 -35.57 -29.71
CA PHE A 508 -34.00 -35.79 -30.72
C PHE A 508 -33.27 -35.80 -32.07
N ASP A 509 -32.85 -36.99 -32.49
CA ASP A 509 -32.37 -37.30 -33.85
C ASP A 509 -33.60 -37.48 -34.76
N GLY A 510 -33.44 -37.11 -36.03
CA GLY A 510 -34.51 -37.08 -37.04
C GLY A 510 -34.02 -36.70 -38.44
N ARG A 511 -32.90 -37.29 -38.86
CA ARG A 511 -32.35 -37.36 -40.24
C ARG A 511 -33.42 -37.55 -41.34
N ARG A 512 -33.44 -36.72 -42.41
CA ARG A 512 -33.06 -36.96 -43.85
C ARG A 512 -34.01 -36.09 -44.73
N HIS A 513 -33.72 -35.49 -45.90
CA HIS A 513 -32.82 -35.79 -47.01
C HIS A 513 -32.46 -34.51 -47.84
N THR A 514 -31.23 -34.56 -48.37
CA THR A 514 -30.56 -33.88 -49.51
C THR A 514 -31.39 -33.40 -50.72
N GLY A 515 -30.96 -32.30 -51.37
CA GLY A 515 -31.20 -32.06 -52.80
C GLY A 515 -30.83 -30.66 -53.32
N CYS A 516 -29.86 -30.58 -54.25
CA CYS A 516 -29.24 -29.39 -54.87
C CYS A 516 -30.18 -28.43 -55.64
N ALA A 517 -29.79 -27.14 -55.76
CA ALA A 517 -29.39 -26.50 -57.03
C ALA A 517 -29.18 -24.96 -56.88
N THR A 518 -28.04 -24.48 -57.36
CA THR A 518 -27.72 -23.06 -57.65
C THR A 518 -28.38 -22.65 -58.97
N PRO A 519 -28.63 -21.35 -59.22
CA PRO A 519 -27.76 -20.66 -60.18
C PRO A 519 -27.46 -19.18 -59.88
N MET A 520 -26.36 -18.75 -60.49
CA MET A 520 -25.69 -17.44 -60.56
C MET A 520 -26.47 -16.35 -61.35
N PRO A 521 -26.05 -15.06 -61.29
CA PRO A 521 -26.80 -13.90 -61.77
C PRO A 521 -26.47 -13.51 -63.23
N PRO A 522 -27.25 -12.63 -63.90
CA PRO A 522 -26.88 -12.14 -65.22
C PRO A 522 -26.18 -10.77 -65.18
N THR A 523 -25.08 -10.71 -65.93
CA THR A 523 -24.27 -9.55 -66.31
C THR A 523 -24.88 -8.85 -67.54
N ARG A 524 -24.63 -7.54 -67.66
CA ARG A 524 -24.95 -6.62 -68.78
C ARG A 524 -24.67 -7.15 -70.19
N TRP A 525 -25.41 -6.65 -71.18
CA TRP A 525 -24.93 -6.39 -72.55
C TRP A 525 -25.47 -5.03 -73.08
N PRO A 526 -24.76 -4.35 -74.01
CA PRO A 526 -25.05 -3.02 -74.53
C PRO A 526 -25.94 -3.04 -75.79
N GLY A 527 -26.48 -1.88 -76.17
CA GLY A 527 -27.45 -1.75 -77.26
C GLY A 527 -26.87 -1.71 -78.67
N GLU A 528 -27.76 -1.64 -79.66
CA GLU A 528 -27.65 -0.87 -80.91
C GLU A 528 -28.96 -0.96 -81.72
N HIS A 529 -29.35 0.19 -82.29
CA HIS A 529 -30.12 0.46 -83.51
C HIS A 529 -31.18 -0.54 -84.02
N ASN A 530 -32.45 -0.12 -84.08
CA ASN A 530 -33.04 0.64 -85.21
C ASN A 530 -34.40 1.22 -84.81
#